data_AF-A0A6C0JCL9-F1
#
_entry.id   AF-A0A6C0JCL9-F1
#
_cell.length_a   1.000
_cell.length_b   1.000
_cell.length_c   1.000
_cell.angle_alpha   90.00
_cell.angle_beta   90.00
_cell.angle_gamma   90.00
#
_symmetry.space_group_name_H-M   'P 1'
#
loop_
_entity.id
_entity.type
_entity.pdbx_description
1 polymer ?
#
loop_
_entity_poly.entity_id
_entity_poly.type
_entity_poly.pdbx_seq_one_letter_code
_entity_poly.pdbx_strand_id
1 'polypeptide(L)'
;MKSLILLLFMTGLVFLIIGYMERYKQCPLPKIEYRYIPRNFYEEQVTENNLKNTYSDMFNKADTWAKYPLGDIDNKGGNNLDNFIKNYKNVKIDDSDYDSDD
;
A
#
# COMPACT_ATOMS: atom_id res chain seq x y z
N MET A 1 -33.53 -64.25 -4.88
CA MET A 1 -32.60 -63.27 -5.50
C MET A 1 -33.16 -61.84 -5.51
N LYS A 2 -34.38 -61.60 -6.02
CA LYS A 2 -35.00 -60.24 -6.06
C LYS A 2 -35.25 -59.58 -4.69
N SER A 3 -35.46 -60.36 -3.63
CA SER A 3 -35.64 -59.81 -2.28
C SER A 3 -34.30 -59.42 -1.62
N LEU A 4 -33.22 -60.15 -1.92
CA LEU A 4 -31.88 -59.82 -1.41
C LEU A 4 -31.35 -58.51 -1.99
N ILE A 5 -31.60 -58.24 -3.29
CA ILE A 5 -31.18 -56.97 -3.90
C ILE A 5 -31.91 -55.78 -3.26
N LEU A 6 -33.19 -55.95 -2.91
CA LEU A 6 -34.01 -54.91 -2.28
C LEU A 6 -33.55 -54.66 -0.83
N LEU A 7 -33.23 -55.73 -0.09
CA LEU A 7 -32.68 -55.63 1.26
C LEU A 7 -31.34 -54.88 1.26
N LEU A 8 -30.45 -55.23 0.33
CA LEU A 8 -29.13 -54.60 0.24
C LEU A 8 -29.23 -53.12 -0.15
N PHE A 9 -30.17 -52.79 -1.04
CA PHE A 9 -30.48 -51.41 -1.42
C PHE A 9 -30.99 -50.58 -0.23
N MET A 10 -31.91 -51.12 0.57
CA MET A 10 -32.42 -50.44 1.77
C MET A 10 -31.33 -50.22 2.82
N THR A 11 -30.47 -51.20 3.06
CA THR A 11 -29.33 -51.02 3.97
C THR A 11 -28.34 -49.97 3.47
N GLY A 12 -28.11 -49.89 2.15
CA GLY A 12 -27.26 -48.86 1.55
C GLY A 12 -27.81 -47.45 1.75
N LEU A 13 -29.14 -47.27 1.59
CA LEU A 13 -29.80 -46.00 1.85
C LEU A 13 -29.65 -45.55 3.31
N VAL A 14 -29.81 -46.47 4.26
CA VAL A 14 -29.65 -46.16 5.69
C VAL A 14 -28.22 -45.69 5.98
N PHE A 15 -27.20 -46.39 5.46
CA PHE A 15 -25.81 -45.98 5.65
C PHE A 15 -25.49 -44.62 5.01
N LEU A 16 -26.06 -44.33 3.84
CA LEU A 16 -25.89 -43.04 3.18
C LEU A 16 -26.46 -41.90 4.04
N ILE A 17 -27.68 -42.09 4.58
CA ILE A 17 -28.33 -41.10 5.45
C ILE A 17 -27.49 -40.86 6.71
N ILE A 18 -26.99 -41.92 7.35
CA ILE A 18 -26.15 -41.81 8.56
C ILE A 18 -24.89 -41.00 8.26
N GLY A 19 -24.16 -41.34 7.19
CA GLY A 19 -22.93 -40.62 6.80
C GLY A 19 -23.18 -39.15 6.44
N TYR A 20 -24.31 -38.85 5.79
CA TYR A 20 -24.70 -37.48 5.47
C TYR A 20 -24.99 -36.66 6.74
N MET A 21 -25.75 -37.23 7.68
CA MET A 21 -26.08 -36.58 8.94
C MET A 21 -24.84 -36.32 9.80
N GLU A 22 -23.85 -37.21 9.76
CA GLU A 22 -22.59 -37.06 10.48
C GLU A 22 -21.72 -35.93 9.90
N ARG A 23 -21.68 -35.79 8.58
CA ARG A 23 -21.09 -34.64 7.87
C ARG A 23 -21.76 -33.32 8.23
N TYR A 24 -23.08 -33.30 8.35
CA TYR A 24 -23.83 -32.08 8.69
C TYR A 24 -23.55 -31.58 10.11
N LYS A 25 -23.23 -32.50 11.04
CA LYS A 25 -22.89 -32.17 12.44
C LYS A 25 -21.48 -31.59 12.61
N GLN A 26 -20.64 -31.60 11.58
CA GLN A 26 -19.32 -30.99 11.66
C GLN A 26 -19.46 -29.46 11.63
N CYS A 27 -19.30 -28.84 12.81
CA CYS A 27 -19.23 -27.38 12.90
C CYS A 27 -18.08 -26.87 12.01
N PRO A 28 -18.30 -25.80 11.21
CA PRO A 28 -17.21 -25.18 10.49
C PRO A 28 -16.17 -24.70 11.50
N LEU A 29 -14.88 -24.80 11.13
CA LEU A 29 -13.81 -24.25 11.95
C LEU A 29 -14.10 -22.76 12.23
N PRO A 30 -13.90 -22.28 13.46
CA PRO A 30 -14.12 -20.89 13.79
C PRO A 30 -13.25 -20.02 12.89
N LYS A 31 -13.88 -19.16 12.08
CA LYS A 31 -13.18 -18.18 11.26
C LYS A 31 -12.65 -17.08 12.17
N ILE A 32 -11.34 -16.89 12.19
CA ILE A 32 -10.72 -15.78 12.92
C ILE A 32 -11.05 -14.50 12.15
N GLU A 33 -11.81 -13.59 12.76
CA GLU A 33 -12.09 -12.26 12.23
C GLU A 33 -11.19 -11.23 12.90
N TYR A 34 -10.30 -10.60 12.11
CA TYR A 34 -9.53 -9.44 12.57
C TYR A 34 -10.37 -8.19 12.36
N ARG A 35 -10.58 -7.41 13.43
CA ARG A 35 -11.25 -6.12 13.38
C ARG A 35 -10.30 -5.05 13.89
N TYR A 36 -10.19 -3.95 13.14
CA TYR A 36 -9.44 -2.79 13.61
C TYR A 36 -10.25 -2.08 14.70
N ILE A 37 -9.62 -1.84 15.84
CA ILE A 37 -10.18 -1.02 16.92
C ILE A 37 -9.49 0.35 16.81
N PRO A 38 -10.22 1.44 16.51
CA PRO A 38 -9.63 2.76 16.47
C PRO A 38 -9.13 3.14 17.86
N ARG A 39 -7.93 3.70 17.91
CA ARG A 39 -7.39 4.29 19.15
C ARG A 39 -8.15 5.56 19.47
N ASN A 40 -8.28 5.85 20.76
CA ASN A 40 -8.78 7.16 21.16
C ASN A 40 -7.66 8.23 21.01
N PHE A 41 -8.05 9.50 20.96
CA PHE A 41 -7.11 10.61 20.78
C PHE A 41 -6.03 10.68 21.88
N TYR A 42 -6.35 10.24 23.10
CA TYR A 42 -5.39 10.22 24.20
C TYR A 42 -4.35 9.11 24.02
N GLU A 43 -4.76 7.92 23.60
CA GLU A 43 -3.89 6.80 23.28
C GLU A 43 -2.92 7.13 22.15
N GLU A 44 -3.34 7.89 21.14
CA GLU A 44 -2.45 8.34 20.07
C GLU A 44 -1.33 9.28 20.57
N GLN A 45 -1.64 10.12 21.58
CA GLN A 45 -0.66 11.04 22.17
C GLN A 45 0.28 10.37 23.17
N VAL A 46 -0.22 9.39 23.93
CA VAL A 46 0.58 8.66 24.93
C VAL A 46 1.39 7.53 24.29
N THR A 47 0.95 7.00 23.15
CA THR A 47 1.77 6.04 22.40
C THR A 47 3.06 6.72 21.99
N GLU A 48 4.20 6.18 22.43
CA GLU A 48 5.52 6.57 21.97
C GLU A 48 5.72 6.18 20.49
N ASN A 49 5.11 6.94 19.59
CA ASN A 49 5.46 6.91 18.18
C ASN A 49 6.65 7.85 18.02
N ASN A 50 7.81 7.32 17.60
CA ASN A 50 9.01 8.12 17.37
C ASN A 50 8.89 8.92 16.05
N LEU A 51 7.89 9.80 15.98
CA LEU A 51 7.55 10.63 14.82
C LEU A 51 8.75 11.49 14.40
N LYS A 52 9.52 11.97 15.38
CA LYS A 52 10.73 12.75 15.13
C LYS A 52 11.71 11.99 14.24
N ASN A 53 12.00 10.73 14.55
CA ASN A 53 12.92 9.92 13.74
C ASN A 53 12.28 9.45 12.43
N THR A 54 10.97 9.17 12.43
CA THR A 54 10.27 8.76 11.21
C THR A 54 10.25 9.87 10.15
N TYR A 55 10.10 11.12 10.57
CA TYR A 55 9.98 12.28 9.68
C TYR A 55 11.24 13.16 9.63
N SER A 56 12.30 12.82 10.37
CA SER A 56 13.54 13.63 10.39
C SER A 56 14.15 13.81 9.02
N ASP A 57 14.01 12.80 8.15
CA ASP A 57 14.54 12.82 6.79
C ASP A 57 13.92 13.93 5.93
N MET A 58 12.66 14.31 6.18
CA MET A 58 12.00 15.38 5.43
C MET A 58 12.64 16.76 5.68
N PHE A 59 13.29 16.94 6.84
CA PHE A 59 13.87 18.22 7.25
C PHE A 59 15.40 18.21 7.21
N ASN A 60 16.01 17.05 7.41
CA ASN A 60 17.47 16.91 7.50
C ASN A 60 18.10 16.51 6.16
N LYS A 61 17.34 15.97 5.21
CA LYS A 61 17.83 15.66 3.87
C LYS A 61 17.34 16.72 2.90
N ALA A 62 18.25 17.26 2.10
CA ALA A 62 17.88 18.15 1.01
C ALA A 62 17.04 17.37 -0.02
N ASP A 63 15.88 17.90 -0.37
CA ASP A 63 15.05 17.36 -1.44
C ASP A 63 15.81 17.45 -2.79
N THR A 64 15.56 16.48 -3.65
CA THR A 64 15.93 16.46 -5.07
C THR A 64 15.66 17.80 -5.76
N TRP A 65 14.54 18.46 -5.44
CA TRP A 65 14.15 19.74 -6.04
C TRP A 65 14.80 20.95 -5.38
N ALA A 66 15.30 20.84 -4.15
CA ALA A 66 16.01 21.93 -3.48
C ALA A 66 17.35 22.27 -4.19
N LYS A 67 17.83 21.37 -5.04
CA LYS A 67 19.05 21.53 -5.84
C LYS A 67 18.78 22.03 -7.26
N TYR A 68 17.52 22.19 -7.68
CA TYR A 68 17.22 22.69 -9.00
C TYR A 68 17.43 24.22 -9.06
N PRO A 69 17.99 24.77 -10.15
CA PRO A 69 18.50 24.12 -11.36
C PRO A 69 20.00 23.75 -11.31
N LEU A 70 20.68 24.00 -10.18
CA LEU A 70 22.14 24.06 -10.11
C LEU A 70 22.83 22.73 -9.72
N GLY A 71 22.09 21.68 -9.37
CA GLY A 71 22.63 20.37 -9.00
C GLY A 71 23.53 20.43 -7.75
N ASP A 72 24.16 19.31 -7.41
CA ASP A 72 25.08 19.23 -6.27
C ASP A 72 26.31 20.12 -6.47
N ILE A 73 26.38 21.23 -5.73
CA ILE A 73 27.63 21.97 -5.54
C ILE A 73 28.45 21.18 -4.51
N ASP A 74 29.04 20.08 -4.98
CA ASP A 74 30.19 19.51 -4.29
C ASP A 74 31.23 20.63 -4.19
N ASN A 75 31.91 20.77 -3.05
CA ASN A 75 32.99 21.75 -2.82
C ASN A 75 34.23 21.54 -3.74
N LYS A 76 34.06 20.91 -4.91
CA LYS A 76 35.01 20.73 -6.00
C LYS A 76 34.41 21.23 -7.31
N GLY A 77 34.61 22.50 -7.62
CA GLY A 77 34.57 23.01 -9.00
C GLY A 77 33.53 24.10 -9.24
N GLY A 78 33.95 25.36 -9.11
CA GLY A 78 33.17 26.56 -9.40
C GLY A 78 32.85 26.80 -10.88
N ASN A 79 32.73 25.76 -11.71
CA ASN A 79 32.64 25.89 -13.17
C ASN A 79 31.21 25.61 -13.71
N ASN A 80 30.31 25.07 -12.88
CA ASN A 80 28.95 24.71 -13.31
C ASN A 80 27.96 25.90 -13.27
N LEU A 81 28.19 26.87 -12.38
CA LEU A 81 27.32 28.04 -12.24
C LEU A 81 27.43 28.99 -13.44
N ASP A 82 28.65 29.25 -13.91
CA ASP A 82 28.89 30.14 -15.05
C ASP A 82 28.29 29.59 -16.35
N ASN A 83 28.33 28.26 -16.53
CA ASN A 83 27.71 27.59 -17.66
C ASN A 83 26.18 27.63 -17.60
N PHE A 84 25.59 27.49 -16.41
CA PHE A 84 24.15 27.64 -16.22
C PHE A 84 23.69 29.08 -16.53
N ILE A 85 24.36 30.09 -15.95
CA ILE A 85 24.04 31.50 -16.17
C ILE A 85 24.19 31.87 -17.66
N LYS A 86 25.23 31.37 -18.33
CA LYS A 86 25.45 31.59 -19.76
C LYS A 86 24.35 30.94 -20.60
N ASN A 87 23.93 29.72 -20.28
CA ASN A 87 22.80 29.07 -20.97
C ASN A 87 21.48 29.82 -20.74
N TYR A 88 21.20 30.27 -19.51
CA TYR A 88 20.01 31.07 -19.21
C TYR A 88 19.99 32.40 -19.98
N LYS A 89 21.14 33.10 -20.07
CA LYS A 89 21.27 34.34 -20.84
C LYS A 89 21.07 34.18 -22.36
N ASN A 90 21.29 32.98 -22.89
CA ASN A 90 21.17 32.68 -24.32
C ASN A 90 19.77 32.19 -24.71
N VAL A 91 18.89 31.91 -23.74
CA VAL A 91 17.46 31.71 -23.99
C VAL A 91 16.87 33.08 -24.28
N LYS A 92 16.73 33.44 -25.56
CA LYS A 92 15.83 34.52 -25.96
C LYS A 92 14.43 34.04 -25.62
N ILE A 93 13.82 34.66 -24.63
CA ILE A 93 12.39 34.52 -24.38
C ILE A 93 11.73 35.19 -25.59
N ASP A 94 11.15 34.38 -26.49
CA ASP A 94 10.21 34.90 -27.48
C ASP A 94 8.96 35.26 -26.69
N ASP A 95 8.65 36.56 -26.62
CA ASP A 95 7.47 37.09 -25.92
C ASP A 95 6.14 36.71 -26.63
N SER A 96 6.16 35.75 -27.55
CA SER A 96 5.02 35.37 -28.41
C SER A 96 4.05 34.36 -27.79
N ASP A 97 4.38 33.74 -26.65
CA ASP A 97 3.59 32.64 -26.07
C ASP A 97 2.74 33.04 -24.85
N TYR A 98 2.56 34.34 -24.59
CA TYR A 98 1.50 34.80 -23.69
C TYR A 98 0.23 35.08 -24.48
N ASP A 99 -0.50 34.02 -24.83
CA ASP A 99 -1.94 34.15 -25.05
C ASP A 99 -2.55 34.62 -23.71
N SER A 100 -2.95 35.88 -23.70
CA SER A 100 -3.71 36.49 -22.62
C SER A 100 -5.15 36.02 -22.79
N ASP A 101 -5.47 34.88 -22.19
CA ASP A 101 -6.85 34.46 -21.97
C ASP A 101 -7.46 35.34 -20.87
N ASP A 102 -7.88 36.54 -21.24
CA ASP A 102 -8.88 37.38 -20.55
C ASP A 102 -10.09 37.62 -21.48
#